data_AF-A0A2E1NPJ5-F1
#
_entry.id   AF-A0A2E1NPJ5-F1
#
_cell.length_a   1.000
_cell.length_b   1.000
_cell.length_c   1.000
_cell.angle_alpha   90.00
_cell.angle_beta   90.00
_cell.angle_gamma   90.00
#
_symmetry.space_group_name_H-M   'P 1'
#
loop_
_entity.id
_entity.type
_entity.pdbx_description
1 polymer ?
#
loop_
_entity_poly.entity_id
_entity_poly.type
_entity_poly.pdbx_seq_one_letter_code
_entity_poly.pdbx_strand_id
1 'polypeptide(L)'
;MDQALSFIAYAAAASLLVGFGVGWWAASQRKDNSADIIESLKKEVEAAKAAHRSYEQSVTEHFAGTAQLLHRMQDDYRSIYSHIASGAQTLCDGDLGDQLALNEQQRSHQNFLEPGEPAPPRDYAPKKSPDERGQLAEDFGLEKSYADS
;
A
#
# COMPACT_ATOMS: atom_id res chain seq x y z
N MET A 1 29.33 12.70 74.36
CA MET A 1 28.32 12.54 73.28
C MET A 1 28.91 12.84 71.91
N ASP A 2 29.93 13.70 71.81
CA ASP A 2 30.55 14.11 70.55
C ASP A 2 31.26 12.98 69.78
N GLN A 3 31.92 12.05 70.48
CA GLN A 3 32.61 10.92 69.83
C GLN A 3 31.66 10.02 69.02
N ALA A 4 30.47 9.72 69.56
CA ALA A 4 29.48 8.87 68.89
C ALA A 4 28.91 9.52 67.62
N LEU A 5 28.67 10.84 67.65
CA LEU A 5 28.24 11.61 66.49
C LEU A 5 29.28 11.59 65.36
N SER A 6 30.57 11.72 65.70
CA SER A 6 31.67 11.64 64.74
C SER A 6 31.76 10.26 64.06
N PHE A 7 31.64 9.18 64.82
CA PHE A 7 31.66 7.81 64.26
C PHE A 7 30.49 7.56 63.30
N ILE A 8 29.28 8.01 63.65
CA ILE A 8 28.10 7.89 62.78
C ILE A 8 28.31 8.69 61.49
N ALA A 9 28.87 9.91 61.59
CA ALA A 9 29.17 10.74 60.42
C ALA A 9 30.19 10.07 59.48
N TYR A 10 31.25 9.47 60.01
CA TYR A 10 32.23 8.72 59.20
C TYR A 10 31.63 7.47 58.56
N ALA A 11 30.82 6.71 59.30
CA ALA A 11 30.15 5.53 58.77
C ALA A 11 29.18 5.89 57.64
N ALA A 12 28.41 6.97 57.80
CA ALA A 12 27.53 7.50 56.76
C ALA A 12 28.33 7.94 55.52
N ALA A 13 29.40 8.71 55.70
CA ALA A 13 30.27 9.15 54.60
C ALA A 13 30.94 7.97 53.86
N ALA A 14 31.43 6.97 54.61
CA ALA A 14 32.04 5.78 54.03
C ALA A 14 31.04 4.96 53.21
N SER A 15 29.81 4.76 53.73
CA SER A 15 28.76 4.04 52.99
C SER A 15 28.34 4.76 51.71
N LEU A 16 28.31 6.10 51.73
CA LEU A 16 27.97 6.92 50.57
C LEU A 16 29.06 6.84 49.48
N LEU A 17 30.34 6.89 49.87
CA LEU A 17 31.45 6.73 48.93
C LEU A 17 31.47 5.34 48.30
N VAL A 18 31.26 4.28 49.09
CA VAL A 18 31.19 2.90 48.60
C VAL A 18 29.99 2.73 47.67
N GLY A 19 28.81 3.20 48.06
CA GLY A 19 27.61 3.16 47.23
C GLY A 19 27.77 3.93 45.93
N PHE A 20 28.41 5.10 45.96
CA PHE A 20 28.70 5.91 44.78
C PHE A 20 29.70 5.21 43.85
N GLY A 21 30.75 4.59 44.38
CA GLY A 21 31.72 3.83 43.58
C GLY A 21 31.09 2.64 42.86
N VAL A 22 30.29 1.84 43.58
CA VAL A 22 29.57 0.69 42.99
C VAL A 22 28.51 1.18 41.99
N GLY A 23 27.78 2.24 42.32
CA GLY A 23 26.78 2.85 41.45
C GLY A 23 27.38 3.36 40.15
N TRP A 24 28.51 4.07 40.20
CA TRP A 24 29.23 4.54 39.01
C TRP A 24 29.70 3.35 38.17
N TRP A 25 30.37 2.37 38.78
CA TRP A 25 30.90 1.23 38.05
C TRP A 25 29.80 0.43 37.33
N ALA A 26 28.69 0.17 38.02
CA ALA A 26 27.52 -0.50 37.43
C ALA A 26 26.85 0.32 36.32
N ALA A 27 26.77 1.65 36.46
CA ALA A 27 26.23 2.53 35.43
C ALA A 27 27.15 2.60 34.20
N SER A 28 28.48 2.59 34.41
CA SER A 28 29.47 2.63 33.33
C SER A 28 29.40 1.40 32.44
N GLN A 29 29.21 0.20 32.99
CA GLN A 29 29.10 -1.03 32.19
C GLN A 29 27.83 -1.10 31.31
N ARG A 30 26.77 -0.37 31.66
CA ARG A 30 25.51 -0.39 30.89
C ARG A 30 25.56 0.50 29.66
N LYS A 31 26.39 1.55 29.66
CA LYS A 31 26.45 2.53 28.58
C LYS A 31 26.95 1.91 27.28
N ASP A 32 27.96 1.06 27.35
CA ASP A 32 28.59 0.45 26.18
C ASP A 32 27.62 -0.52 25.46
N ASN A 33 26.91 -1.35 26.23
CA ASN A 33 25.89 -2.25 25.67
C ASN A 33 24.70 -1.52 25.03
N SER A 34 24.33 -0.35 25.56
CA SER A 34 23.18 0.40 25.06
C SER A 34 23.46 1.05 23.70
N ALA A 35 24.70 1.49 23.46
CA ALA A 35 25.09 2.12 22.19
C ALA A 35 25.03 1.12 21.03
N ASP A 36 25.57 -0.09 21.23
CA ASP A 36 25.56 -1.15 20.22
C ASP A 36 24.13 -1.63 19.89
N ILE A 37 23.26 -1.71 20.90
CA ILE A 37 21.84 -2.06 20.69
C ILE A 37 21.13 -0.97 19.88
N ILE A 38 21.37 0.31 20.20
CA ILE A 38 20.76 1.41 19.46
C ILE A 38 21.26 1.43 18.00
N GLU A 39 22.55 1.18 17.78
CA GLU A 39 23.12 1.12 16.43
C GLU A 39 22.54 -0.03 15.60
N SER A 40 22.48 -1.24 16.18
CA SER A 40 21.89 -2.40 15.52
C SER A 40 20.39 -2.20 15.21
N LEU A 41 19.63 -1.62 16.15
CA LEU A 41 18.21 -1.31 15.94
C LEU A 41 18.01 -0.25 14.85
N LYS A 42 18.87 0.78 14.82
CA LYS A 42 18.87 1.78 13.74
C LYS A 42 19.14 1.13 12.39
N LYS A 43 20.10 0.22 12.32
CA LYS A 43 20.45 -0.52 11.10
C LYS A 43 19.31 -1.41 10.63
N GLU A 44 18.60 -2.08 11.54
CA GLU A 44 17.44 -2.91 11.21
C GLU A 44 16.30 -2.07 10.63
N VAL A 45 15.99 -0.92 11.26
CA VAL A 45 14.98 0.01 10.74
C VAL A 45 15.36 0.54 9.36
N GLU A 46 16.63 0.87 9.15
CA GLU A 46 17.11 1.33 7.86
C GLU A 46 17.03 0.24 6.79
N ALA A 47 17.40 -1.00 7.12
CA ALA A 47 17.29 -2.16 6.23
C ALA A 47 15.83 -2.46 5.85
N ALA A 48 14.91 -2.43 6.82
CA ALA A 48 13.48 -2.63 6.56
C ALA A 48 12.89 -1.55 5.64
N LYS A 49 13.25 -0.28 5.87
CA LYS A 49 12.84 0.83 4.99
C LYS A 49 13.43 0.70 3.59
N ALA A 50 14.69 0.28 3.47
CA ALA A 50 15.32 0.04 2.18
C ALA A 50 14.62 -1.09 1.41
N ALA A 51 14.28 -2.19 2.08
CA ALA A 51 13.52 -3.29 1.49
C ALA A 51 12.13 -2.83 1.01
N HIS A 52 11.42 -2.02 1.81
CA HIS A 52 10.12 -1.46 1.42
C HIS A 52 10.22 -0.59 0.16
N ARG A 53 11.19 0.32 0.10
CA ARG A 53 11.41 1.16 -1.08
C ARG A 53 11.75 0.34 -2.33
N SER A 54 12.56 -0.71 -2.17
CA SER A 54 12.89 -1.61 -3.27
C SER A 54 11.67 -2.37 -3.77
N TYR A 55 10.78 -2.80 -2.88
CA TYR A 55 9.51 -3.42 -3.23
C TYR A 55 8.59 -2.44 -3.98
N GLU A 56 8.41 -1.22 -3.47
CA GLU A 56 7.63 -0.16 -4.13
C GLU A 56 8.14 0.13 -5.55
N GLN A 57 9.46 0.20 -5.71
CA GLN A 57 10.09 0.39 -7.02
C GLN A 57 9.82 -0.80 -7.97
N SER A 58 9.94 -2.03 -7.48
CA SER A 58 9.67 -3.24 -8.26
C SER A 58 8.21 -3.31 -8.75
N VAL A 59 7.26 -2.95 -7.88
CA VAL A 59 5.83 -2.90 -8.22
C VAL A 59 5.57 -1.81 -9.27
N THR A 60 6.17 -0.64 -9.09
CA THR A 60 6.02 0.48 -10.04
C THR A 60 6.56 0.11 -11.42
N GLU A 61 7.74 -0.52 -11.49
CA GLU A 61 8.33 -0.99 -12.73
C GLU A 61 7.47 -2.06 -13.40
N HIS A 62 6.94 -3.02 -12.62
CA HIS A 62 6.07 -4.06 -13.14
C HIS A 62 4.82 -3.49 -13.80
N PHE A 63 4.09 -2.60 -13.10
CA PHE A 63 2.88 -1.99 -13.65
C PHE A 63 3.16 -1.03 -14.81
N ALA A 64 4.30 -0.32 -14.80
CA ALA A 64 4.73 0.47 -15.95
C ALA A 64 4.96 -0.42 -17.19
N GLY A 65 5.63 -1.57 -17.01
CA GLY A 65 5.83 -2.58 -18.06
C GLY A 65 4.51 -3.19 -18.53
N THR A 66 3.60 -3.54 -17.62
CA THR A 66 2.28 -4.07 -17.94
C THR A 66 1.44 -3.05 -18.72
N ALA A 67 1.47 -1.77 -18.34
CA ALA A 67 0.75 -0.71 -19.06
C ALA A 67 1.25 -0.55 -20.50
N GLN A 68 2.57 -0.62 -20.72
CA GLN A 68 3.15 -0.60 -22.07
C GLN A 68 2.72 -1.83 -22.90
N LEU A 69 2.71 -3.01 -22.30
CA LEU A 69 2.29 -4.23 -22.99
C LEU A 69 0.79 -4.20 -23.34
N LEU A 70 -0.04 -3.71 -22.41
CA LEU A 70 -1.47 -3.51 -22.62
C LEU A 70 -1.73 -2.52 -23.77
N HIS A 71 -0.97 -1.43 -23.84
CA HIS A 71 -1.09 -0.46 -24.92
C HIS A 71 -0.82 -1.08 -26.29
N ARG A 72 0.25 -1.88 -26.41
CA ARG A 72 0.54 -2.63 -27.65
C ARG A 72 -0.59 -3.58 -28.02
N MET A 73 -1.16 -4.28 -27.03
CA MET A 73 -2.31 -5.15 -27.24
C MET A 73 -3.54 -4.37 -27.74
N GLN A 74 -3.80 -3.18 -27.20
CA GLN A 74 -4.89 -2.30 -27.64
C GLN A 74 -4.69 -1.86 -29.10
N ASP A 75 -3.45 -1.51 -29.48
CA ASP A 75 -3.10 -1.14 -30.84
C ASP A 75 -3.29 -2.31 -31.80
N ASP A 76 -2.83 -3.51 -31.42
CA ASP A 76 -3.01 -4.74 -32.19
C ASP A 76 -4.50 -5.09 -32.34
N TYR A 77 -5.29 -4.95 -31.28
CA TYR A 77 -6.74 -5.16 -31.31
C TYR A 77 -7.42 -4.19 -32.28
N ARG A 78 -7.06 -2.90 -32.24
CA ARG A 78 -7.59 -1.90 -33.19
C ARG A 78 -7.19 -2.22 -34.63
N SER A 79 -5.96 -2.66 -34.84
CA SER A 79 -5.45 -3.09 -36.15
C SER A 79 -6.27 -4.26 -36.70
N ILE A 80 -6.49 -5.29 -35.89
CA ILE A 80 -7.34 -6.45 -36.25
C ILE A 80 -8.74 -5.98 -36.64
N TYR A 81 -9.37 -5.13 -35.83
CA TYR A 81 -10.70 -4.60 -36.14
C TYR A 81 -10.73 -3.84 -37.46
N SER A 82 -9.73 -2.98 -37.72
CA SER A 82 -9.61 -2.26 -38.98
C SER A 82 -9.43 -3.19 -40.18
N HIS A 83 -8.70 -4.30 -40.00
CA HIS A 83 -8.49 -5.30 -41.03
C HIS A 83 -9.77 -6.09 -41.31
N ILE A 84 -10.55 -6.44 -40.28
CA ILE A 84 -11.86 -7.09 -40.44
C ILE A 84 -12.83 -6.17 -41.17
N ALA A 85 -12.89 -4.88 -40.80
CA ALA A 85 -13.77 -3.92 -41.46
C ALA A 85 -13.42 -3.75 -42.96
N SER A 86 -12.12 -3.60 -43.26
CA SER A 86 -11.63 -3.52 -44.64
C SER A 86 -11.84 -4.81 -45.44
N GLY A 87 -11.58 -5.96 -44.81
CA GLY A 87 -11.81 -7.28 -45.40
C GLY A 87 -13.29 -7.54 -45.68
N ALA A 88 -14.19 -7.15 -44.77
CA ALA A 88 -15.63 -7.22 -44.99
C ALA A 88 -16.05 -6.33 -46.18
N GLN A 89 -15.54 -5.11 -46.29
CA GLN A 89 -15.83 -4.23 -47.44
C GLN A 89 -15.36 -4.82 -48.78
N THR A 90 -14.20 -5.51 -48.77
CA THR A 90 -13.62 -6.12 -49.98
C THR A 90 -14.30 -7.43 -50.37
N LEU A 91 -14.69 -8.24 -49.39
CA LEU A 91 -15.29 -9.56 -49.60
C LEU A 91 -16.80 -9.51 -49.78
N CYS A 92 -17.47 -8.49 -49.23
CA CYS A 92 -18.89 -8.21 -49.44
C CYS A 92 -19.09 -7.28 -50.65
N ASP A 93 -18.50 -7.62 -51.80
CA ASP A 93 -18.79 -6.93 -53.05
C ASP A 93 -20.12 -7.45 -53.63
N GLY A 94 -21.09 -6.55 -53.77
CA GLY A 94 -22.44 -6.82 -54.29
C GLY A 94 -23.55 -6.93 -53.23
N ASP A 95 -24.53 -6.02 -53.33
CA ASP A 95 -25.83 -5.92 -52.64
C ASP A 95 -25.83 -5.79 -51.10
N LEU A 96 -24.93 -6.48 -50.39
CA LEU A 96 -24.82 -6.44 -48.92
C LEU A 96 -24.06 -5.21 -48.41
N GLY A 97 -23.05 -4.71 -49.14
CA GLY A 97 -22.34 -3.48 -48.80
C GLY A 97 -23.24 -2.24 -48.85
N ASP A 98 -24.19 -2.20 -49.80
CA ASP A 98 -25.15 -1.11 -49.94
C ASP A 98 -26.21 -1.15 -48.82
N GLN A 99 -26.69 -2.35 -48.44
CA GLN A 99 -27.57 -2.53 -47.27
C GLN A 99 -26.90 -2.17 -45.94
N LEU A 100 -25.62 -2.47 -45.76
CA LEU A 100 -24.85 -2.10 -44.55
C LEU A 100 -24.59 -0.59 -44.48
N ALA A 101 -24.26 0.06 -45.59
CA ALA A 101 -24.10 1.52 -45.66
C ALA A 101 -25.41 2.26 -45.35
N LEU A 102 -26.54 1.76 -45.86
CA LEU A 102 -27.87 2.27 -45.53
C LEU A 102 -28.20 2.07 -44.03
N ASN A 103 -27.74 0.97 -43.42
CA ASN A 103 -27.96 0.69 -41.99
C ASN A 103 -27.12 1.58 -41.07
N GLU A 104 -25.85 1.85 -41.41
CA GLU A 104 -24.98 2.82 -40.73
C GLU A 104 -25.60 4.23 -40.75
N GLN A 105 -26.19 4.64 -41.88
CA GLN A 105 -26.87 5.94 -42.02
C GLN A 105 -28.21 6.02 -41.28
N GLN A 106 -28.81 4.88 -40.91
CA GLN A 106 -29.95 4.81 -39.99
C GLN A 106 -29.51 4.79 -38.51
N ARG A 107 -28.34 4.23 -38.18
CA ARG A 107 -27.79 4.22 -36.82
C ARG A 107 -27.35 5.61 -36.35
N SER A 108 -26.90 6.49 -37.24
CA SER A 108 -26.58 7.89 -36.90
C SER A 108 -27.80 8.71 -36.45
N HIS A 109 -29.04 8.22 -36.68
CA HIS A 109 -30.28 8.84 -36.19
C HIS A 109 -30.84 8.23 -34.88
N GLN A 110 -30.20 7.20 -34.32
CA GLN A 110 -30.60 6.62 -33.04
C GLN A 110 -29.59 7.06 -31.97
N ASN A 111 -29.88 8.21 -31.36
CA ASN A 111 -29.30 8.76 -30.13
C ASN A 111 -28.24 7.86 -29.45
N PHE A 112 -26.97 8.14 -29.75
CA PHE A 112 -25.87 7.65 -28.95
C PHE A 112 -26.05 8.28 -27.55
N LEU A 113 -26.29 7.44 -26.55
CA LEU A 113 -26.24 7.87 -25.16
C LEU A 113 -24.90 8.57 -24.96
N GLU A 114 -24.96 9.82 -24.50
CA GLU A 114 -23.81 10.61 -24.09
C GLU A 114 -22.86 9.70 -23.28
N PRO A 115 -21.62 9.48 -23.75
CA PRO A 115 -20.69 8.65 -23.02
C PRO A 115 -20.35 9.45 -21.76
N GLY A 116 -21.01 9.12 -20.65
CA GLY A 116 -20.62 9.61 -19.33
C GLY A 116 -19.11 9.39 -19.19
N GLU A 117 -18.42 10.42 -18.72
CA GLU A 117 -16.96 10.46 -18.60
C GLU A 117 -16.41 9.10 -18.16
N PRO A 118 -15.35 8.56 -18.80
CA PRO A 118 -14.78 7.28 -18.41
C PRO A 118 -14.24 7.40 -16.99
N ALA A 119 -15.08 7.02 -16.03
CA ALA A 119 -14.68 7.00 -14.64
C ALA A 119 -13.54 5.97 -14.51
N PRO A 120 -12.43 6.32 -13.83
CA PRO A 120 -11.35 5.38 -13.61
C PRO A 120 -11.91 4.10 -12.96
N PRO A 121 -11.36 2.92 -13.30
CA PRO A 121 -11.82 1.66 -12.71
C PRO A 121 -11.83 1.81 -11.19
N ARG A 122 -13.01 1.67 -10.60
CA ARG A 122 -13.16 1.76 -9.15
C ARG A 122 -12.65 0.45 -8.57
N ASP A 123 -11.36 0.45 -8.22
CA ASP A 123 -10.69 -0.69 -7.56
C ASP A 123 -11.13 -0.87 -6.09
N TYR A 124 -12.06 -0.05 -5.60
CA TYR A 124 -12.70 -0.19 -4.30
C TYR A 124 -14.16 -0.57 -4.51
N ALA A 125 -14.65 -1.59 -3.81
CA ALA A 125 -16.07 -1.85 -3.72
C ALA A 125 -16.74 -0.70 -2.94
N PRO A 126 -17.51 0.19 -3.60
CA PRO A 126 -18.18 1.27 -2.89
C PRO A 126 -19.25 0.66 -1.97
N LYS A 127 -19.43 1.24 -0.79
CA LYS A 127 -20.57 0.94 0.08
C LYS A 127 -21.85 1.21 -0.72
N LYS A 128 -22.77 0.25 -0.80
CA LYS A 128 -24.03 0.42 -1.55
C LYS A 128 -25.01 1.33 -0.80
N SER A 129 -24.81 1.52 0.51
CA SER A 129 -25.54 2.48 1.34
C SER A 129 -24.64 3.11 2.41
N PRO A 130 -24.97 4.30 2.92
CA PRO A 130 -24.20 4.97 3.98
C PRO A 130 -24.03 4.14 5.26
N ASP A 131 -25.03 3.29 5.54
CA ASP A 131 -25.08 2.43 6.72
C ASP A 131 -24.42 1.06 6.52
N GLU A 132 -23.99 0.72 5.30
CA GLU A 132 -23.30 -0.54 5.02
C GLU A 132 -21.85 -0.48 5.53
N ARG A 133 -21.45 -1.49 6.30
CA ARG A 133 -20.07 -1.61 6.79
C ARG A 133 -19.14 -1.91 5.63
N GLY A 134 -18.00 -1.22 5.58
CA GLY A 134 -17.02 -1.39 4.52
C GLY A 134 -16.30 -2.74 4.63
N GLN A 135 -15.74 -3.22 3.52
CA GLN A 135 -15.00 -4.50 3.49
C GLN A 135 -13.72 -4.52 4.34
N LEU A 136 -13.25 -3.34 4.79
CA LEU A 136 -12.12 -3.17 5.71
C LEU A 136 -12.55 -2.92 7.16
N ALA A 137 -13.85 -3.01 7.48
CA ALA A 137 -14.30 -2.90 8.86
C ALA A 137 -13.81 -4.11 9.67
N GLU A 138 -13.35 -3.89 10.89
CA GLU A 138 -12.77 -4.93 11.76
C GLU A 138 -13.76 -6.07 12.08
N ASP A 139 -15.06 -5.82 11.90
CA ASP A 139 -16.16 -6.75 12.11
C ASP A 139 -16.77 -7.30 10.81
N PHE A 140 -16.14 -7.06 9.65
CA PHE A 140 -16.63 -7.54 8.37
C PHE A 140 -16.56 -9.07 8.31
N GLY A 141 -17.73 -9.71 8.19
CA GLY A 141 -17.85 -11.18 8.21
C GLY A 141 -17.87 -11.81 9.61
N LEU A 142 -17.94 -11.00 10.68
CA LEU A 142 -18.09 -11.49 12.05
C LEU A 142 -19.53 -11.31 12.53
N GLU A 143 -20.24 -12.42 12.76
CA GLU A 143 -21.55 -12.37 13.41
C GLU A 143 -21.37 -12.01 14.88
N LYS A 144 -22.03 -10.93 15.31
CA LYS A 144 -21.95 -10.42 16.67
C LYS A 144 -22.76 -11.30 17.62
N SER A 145 -22.26 -12.50 17.91
CA SER A 145 -22.71 -13.33 19.02
C SER A 145 -22.14 -12.78 20.32
N TYR A 146 -22.69 -11.65 20.79
CA TYR A 146 -22.68 -11.35 22.22
C TYR A 146 -23.98 -11.90 22.78
N ALA A 147 -23.89 -13.13 23.29
CA ALA A 147 -24.87 -13.66 24.22
C ALA A 147 -24.78 -12.81 25.50
N ASP A 148 -25.63 -11.79 25.55
CA ASP A 148 -26.04 -11.16 26.79
C ASP A 148 -26.95 -12.16 27.53
N SER A 149 -26.52 -12.57 28.71
CA SER A 149 -27.28 -13.32 29.72
C SER A 149 -26.83 -12.84 31.08
#